data_AF-A0A815TB09-F1
#
_entry.id   AF-A0A815TB09-F1
#
_cell.length_a   1.000
_cell.length_b   1.000
_cell.length_c   1.000
_cell.angle_alpha   90.00
_cell.angle_beta   90.00
_cell.angle_gamma   90.00
#
_symmetry.space_group_name_H-M   'P 1'
#
loop_
_entity.id
_entity.type
_entity.pdbx_description
1 polymer ?
#
loop_
_entity_poly.entity_id
_entity_poly.type
_entity_poly.pdbx_seq_one_letter_code
_entity_poly.pdbx_strand_id
1 'polypeptide(L)'
;HQDALPGGSLYSDVMYNSLCYNGSLYQVAEDTHWYPFMKVAIEYMRDRHPPPLQPDNVNGQKLLIFLLGVASHQIADAVWHGNLTGCPNGFIDATAWESFNGSREMAHASDDTGGDSVVNYELAVGYIGLINNWFVPSNELEEIYARYAVAYNSSLEKDATATRIQTCCDVLAAERFADVLFLLGLQYPTYSRDNSFLLDQLHEYYYGGLPNMVQLTVRYWDQIIAMYEHGTNICTLTGINPYHLNCTIPLNITHQQQQELTSYVRSAPSGYLSSLNNSLSLLSIFANTEIPTGLISNQSYAAFGHATLFGDFNGDGLTDLVVSAPDYYVLGCVQGGRVFIIYGQVNRSLVLERQIAIIEELADQTLISPKCDGDRFGSALAHIDWNNDGFDDLVVSSPSHGFGFQGAVFVFAGGTQGLQPQPYMRIYGMNEHDAIGFELHTAHLDNDNQLDLIITSPYAQPNGYNQPQQGAIWIFLSSDHHILDDELTVANASFSIWGETPKSKFGYSLEIIPPSCIDNVTYPAVMISAPADNGKLEATSGLQLLSASVYDDSIYDYFERAPFMATYKIKQSGKSGVKAASSKCILCGFQMDD
;
A
#
# COMPACT_ATOMS: atom_id res chain seq x y z
N HIS A 1 -16.30 6.47 -20.66
CA HIS A 1 -15.67 7.79 -20.86
C HIS A 1 -14.21 7.75 -20.39
N GLN A 2 -13.34 7.00 -21.10
CA GLN A 2 -11.90 6.90 -20.78
C GLN A 2 -11.13 8.19 -21.10
N ASP A 3 -11.76 9.10 -21.83
CA ASP A 3 -11.29 10.46 -22.15
C ASP A 3 -11.51 11.46 -21.01
N ALA A 4 -12.51 11.24 -20.15
CA ALA A 4 -12.90 12.18 -19.10
C ALA A 4 -12.13 12.01 -17.79
N LEU A 5 -11.84 10.76 -17.39
CA LEU A 5 -11.16 10.49 -16.12
C LEU A 5 -9.73 11.08 -16.11
N PRO A 6 -8.88 10.86 -17.14
CA PRO A 6 -7.55 11.47 -17.20
C PRO A 6 -7.60 12.99 -17.38
N GLY A 7 -8.61 13.49 -18.09
CA GLY A 7 -8.84 14.93 -18.21
C GLY A 7 -9.10 15.59 -16.86
N GLY A 8 -9.85 14.92 -15.99
CA GLY A 8 -10.12 15.39 -14.62
C GLY A 8 -8.93 15.22 -13.68
N SER A 9 -8.18 14.12 -13.77
CA SER A 9 -7.07 13.84 -12.85
C SER A 9 -5.90 14.80 -12.98
N LEU A 10 -5.75 15.47 -14.12
CA LEU A 10 -4.71 16.49 -14.32
C LEU A 10 -5.24 17.91 -14.16
N TYR A 11 -6.56 18.07 -14.06
CA TYR A 11 -7.22 19.36 -14.21
C TYR A 11 -6.85 20.36 -13.12
N SER A 12 -6.73 19.89 -11.87
CA SER A 12 -6.49 20.75 -10.71
C SER A 12 -5.22 21.59 -10.85
N ASP A 13 -4.18 21.08 -11.52
CA ASP A 13 -2.89 21.76 -11.67
C ASP A 13 -2.78 22.62 -12.94
N VAL A 14 -3.70 22.46 -13.89
CA VAL A 14 -3.65 23.10 -15.22
C VAL A 14 -3.42 24.61 -15.13
N MET A 15 -3.98 25.26 -14.11
CA MET A 15 -4.00 26.71 -13.97
C MET A 15 -2.82 27.28 -13.14
N TYR A 16 -1.92 26.42 -12.64
CA TYR A 16 -0.65 26.86 -12.05
C TYR A 16 0.38 27.27 -13.11
N ASN A 17 0.29 26.70 -14.31
CA ASN A 17 1.30 26.86 -15.33
C ASN A 17 1.45 28.34 -15.74
N SER A 18 2.68 28.87 -15.70
CA SER A 18 2.98 30.24 -16.12
C SER A 18 2.63 30.53 -17.59
N LEU A 19 2.61 29.52 -18.46
CA LEU A 19 2.14 29.64 -19.85
C LEU A 19 0.62 29.85 -19.93
N CYS A 20 -0.14 29.38 -18.93
CA CYS A 20 -1.56 29.67 -18.76
C CYS A 20 -1.76 31.09 -18.20
N TYR A 21 -1.90 32.06 -19.10
CA TYR A 21 -2.20 33.47 -18.77
C TYR A 21 -1.31 34.06 -17.65
N ASN A 22 0.00 33.76 -17.67
CA ASN A 22 0.98 34.26 -16.70
C ASN A 22 0.62 33.93 -15.24
N GLY A 23 0.03 32.76 -15.00
CA GLY A 23 -0.37 32.29 -13.66
C GLY A 23 -1.53 33.06 -13.03
N SER A 24 -2.26 33.87 -13.81
CA SER A 24 -3.38 34.69 -13.28
C SER A 24 -4.57 33.87 -12.77
N LEU A 25 -4.62 32.57 -13.04
CA LEU A 25 -5.64 31.64 -12.56
C LEU A 25 -5.15 30.74 -11.41
N TYR A 26 -4.01 31.06 -10.79
CA TYR A 26 -3.44 30.32 -9.65
C TYR A 26 -4.48 30.01 -8.56
N GLN A 27 -5.27 31.00 -8.14
CA GLN A 27 -6.27 30.80 -7.08
C GLN A 27 -7.39 29.83 -7.50
N VAL A 28 -7.74 29.82 -8.78
CA VAL A 28 -8.75 28.89 -9.32
C VAL A 28 -8.23 27.45 -9.27
N ALA A 29 -6.93 27.25 -9.54
CA ALA A 29 -6.25 25.97 -9.33
C ALA A 29 -6.35 25.55 -7.87
N GLU A 30 -5.93 26.42 -6.95
CA GLU A 30 -5.98 26.18 -5.50
C GLU A 30 -7.38 25.78 -5.03
N ASP A 31 -8.42 26.52 -5.40
CA ASP A 31 -9.81 26.19 -5.02
C ASP A 31 -10.27 24.82 -5.52
N THR A 32 -9.76 24.39 -6.68
CA THR A 32 -10.07 23.09 -7.28
C THR A 32 -9.51 21.92 -6.48
N HIS A 33 -8.47 22.13 -5.67
CA HIS A 33 -7.89 21.09 -4.81
C HIS A 33 -8.75 20.77 -3.58
N TRP A 34 -9.74 21.62 -3.26
CA TRP A 34 -10.47 21.51 -1.99
C TRP A 34 -11.92 21.07 -2.16
N TYR A 35 -12.48 20.51 -1.09
CA TYR A 35 -13.87 20.05 -1.05
C TYR A 35 -14.92 21.11 -1.46
N PRO A 36 -14.80 22.41 -1.08
CA PRO A 36 -15.72 23.45 -1.52
C PRO A 36 -16.04 23.46 -3.02
N PHE A 37 -15.03 23.28 -3.88
CA PHE A 37 -15.22 23.18 -5.33
C PHE A 37 -16.05 21.94 -5.69
N MET A 38 -15.66 20.78 -5.15
CA MET A 38 -16.34 19.51 -5.40
C MET A 38 -17.82 19.55 -4.99
N LYS A 39 -18.13 20.17 -3.84
CA LYS A 39 -19.51 20.37 -3.38
C LYS A 39 -20.34 21.16 -4.40
N VAL A 40 -19.84 22.31 -4.85
CA VAL A 40 -20.54 23.15 -5.83
C VAL A 40 -20.69 22.44 -7.17
N ALA A 41 -19.66 21.70 -7.60
CA ALA A 41 -19.70 20.91 -8.82
C ALA A 41 -20.77 19.79 -8.77
N ILE A 42 -20.93 19.12 -7.62
CA ILE A 42 -21.97 18.10 -7.43
C ILE A 42 -23.37 18.72 -7.32
N GLU A 43 -23.52 19.89 -6.71
CA GLU A 43 -24.78 20.64 -6.72
C GLU A 43 -25.17 21.08 -8.14
N TYR A 44 -24.20 21.57 -8.93
CA TYR A 44 -24.39 21.84 -10.36
C TYR A 44 -24.84 20.59 -11.11
N MET A 45 -24.16 19.47 -10.91
CA MET A 45 -24.48 18.18 -11.53
C MET A 45 -25.90 17.76 -11.22
N ARG A 46 -26.34 17.87 -9.97
CA ARG A 46 -27.71 17.52 -9.57
C ARG A 46 -28.77 18.42 -10.20
N ASP A 47 -28.46 19.70 -10.40
CA ASP A 47 -29.38 20.64 -11.04
C ASP A 47 -29.49 20.42 -12.57
N ARG A 48 -28.37 20.16 -13.24
CA ARG A 48 -28.29 20.09 -14.71
C ARG A 48 -28.39 18.66 -15.27
N HIS A 49 -28.01 17.68 -14.46
CA HIS A 49 -28.00 16.25 -14.77
C HIS A 49 -28.53 15.45 -13.57
N PRO A 50 -29.84 15.59 -13.23
CA PRO A 50 -30.39 15.03 -12.00
C PRO A 50 -30.26 13.50 -11.92
N PRO A 51 -30.03 12.92 -10.73
CA PRO A 51 -29.95 11.47 -10.55
C PRO A 51 -31.32 10.79 -10.75
N PRO A 52 -31.35 9.53 -11.22
CA PRO A 52 -30.20 8.74 -11.67
C PRO A 52 -29.75 9.15 -13.08
N LEU A 53 -28.43 9.07 -13.35
CA LEU A 53 -27.88 9.32 -14.68
C LEU A 53 -28.48 8.35 -15.70
N GLN A 54 -29.17 8.90 -16.69
CA GLN A 54 -29.75 8.11 -17.77
C GLN A 54 -28.66 7.65 -18.76
N PRO A 55 -28.81 6.47 -19.39
CA PRO A 55 -27.85 5.97 -20.38
C PRO A 55 -27.60 6.92 -21.57
N ASP A 56 -28.58 7.74 -21.93
CA ASP A 56 -28.52 8.72 -23.03
C ASP A 56 -27.92 10.09 -22.61
N ASN A 57 -27.81 10.37 -21.30
CA ASN A 57 -27.18 11.58 -20.79
C ASN A 57 -25.64 11.47 -20.79
N VAL A 58 -25.07 11.40 -22.00
CA VAL A 58 -23.62 11.25 -22.20
C VAL A 58 -22.83 12.39 -21.56
N ASN A 59 -23.33 13.63 -21.65
CA ASN A 59 -22.64 14.80 -21.07
C ASN A 59 -22.58 14.72 -19.54
N GLY A 60 -23.70 14.38 -18.87
CA GLY A 60 -23.70 14.18 -17.43
C GLY A 60 -22.81 13.02 -16.98
N GLN A 61 -22.80 11.91 -17.73
CA GLN A 61 -21.88 10.81 -17.46
C GLN A 61 -20.41 11.24 -17.61
N LYS A 62 -20.06 11.98 -18.67
CA LYS A 62 -18.69 12.47 -18.86
C LYS A 62 -18.28 13.47 -17.79
N LEU A 63 -19.16 14.40 -17.42
CA LEU A 63 -18.88 15.37 -16.35
C LEU A 63 -18.70 14.66 -14.99
N LEU A 64 -19.53 13.67 -14.65
CA LEU A 64 -19.33 12.90 -13.42
C LEU A 64 -17.97 12.19 -13.42
N ILE A 65 -17.61 11.51 -14.50
CA ILE A 65 -16.32 10.82 -14.62
C ILE A 65 -15.14 11.80 -14.57
N PHE A 66 -15.28 12.98 -15.17
CA PHE A 66 -14.29 14.05 -15.05
C PHE A 66 -14.12 14.51 -13.59
N LEU A 67 -15.22 14.73 -12.86
CA LEU A 67 -15.18 15.09 -11.45
C LEU A 67 -14.59 13.98 -10.56
N LEU A 68 -14.82 12.70 -10.89
CA LEU A 68 -14.12 11.60 -10.23
C LEU A 68 -12.60 11.65 -10.48
N GLY A 69 -12.17 12.09 -11.67
CA GLY A 69 -10.75 12.34 -11.95
C GLY A 69 -10.19 13.45 -11.06
N VAL A 70 -10.90 14.58 -10.96
CA VAL A 70 -10.52 15.67 -10.03
C VAL A 70 -10.46 15.16 -8.59
N ALA A 71 -11.42 14.32 -8.19
CA ALA A 71 -11.47 13.73 -6.86
C ALA A 71 -10.24 12.83 -6.57
N SER A 72 -9.72 12.11 -7.58
CA SER A 72 -8.49 11.34 -7.45
C SER A 72 -7.27 12.23 -7.19
N HIS A 73 -7.15 13.34 -7.92
CA HIS A 73 -6.09 14.34 -7.70
C HIS A 73 -6.15 14.93 -6.29
N GLN A 74 -7.34 15.37 -5.87
CA GLN A 74 -7.59 15.93 -4.55
C GLN A 74 -7.11 15.03 -3.41
N ILE A 75 -7.34 13.71 -3.53
CA ILE A 75 -6.90 12.75 -2.52
C ILE A 75 -5.39 12.53 -2.57
N ALA A 76 -4.82 12.35 -3.76
CA ALA A 76 -3.38 12.16 -3.93
C ALA A 76 -2.60 13.34 -3.34
N ASP A 77 -3.00 14.57 -3.67
CA ASP A 77 -2.41 15.80 -3.17
C ASP A 77 -2.49 15.89 -1.63
N ALA A 78 -3.66 15.62 -1.05
CA ALA A 78 -3.86 15.68 0.39
C ALA A 78 -2.96 14.71 1.17
N VAL A 79 -2.81 13.46 0.69
CA VAL A 79 -2.01 12.44 1.40
C VAL A 79 -0.51 12.61 1.17
N TRP A 80 -0.09 13.06 -0.01
CA TRP A 80 1.31 13.39 -0.28
C TRP A 80 1.80 14.53 0.60
N HIS A 81 0.97 15.56 0.73
CA HIS A 81 1.16 16.67 1.65
C HIS A 81 0.66 16.38 3.06
N GLY A 82 0.95 15.20 3.61
CA GLY A 82 0.35 14.63 4.84
C GLY A 82 0.05 15.61 6.00
N ASN A 83 0.85 16.66 6.22
CA ASN A 83 0.48 17.77 7.14
C ASN A 83 -0.95 18.32 6.95
N LEU A 84 -1.49 18.32 5.74
CA LEU A 84 -2.87 18.73 5.43
C LEU A 84 -3.92 17.83 6.10
N THR A 85 -3.58 16.58 6.36
CA THR A 85 -4.42 15.54 6.99
C THR A 85 -4.11 15.36 8.48
N GLY A 86 -3.16 16.13 9.01
CA GLY A 86 -2.65 16.00 10.38
C GLY A 86 -1.65 14.86 10.58
N CYS A 87 -1.29 14.10 9.52
CA CYS A 87 -0.27 13.07 9.57
C CYS A 87 1.11 13.69 9.25
N PRO A 88 2.08 13.75 10.19
CA PRO A 88 3.39 14.36 9.93
C PRO A 88 4.31 13.52 9.02
N ASN A 89 3.81 12.39 8.50
CA ASN A 89 4.54 11.41 7.72
C ASN A 89 3.92 11.25 6.32
N GLY A 90 3.48 12.37 5.71
CA GLY A 90 3.10 12.40 4.30
C GLY A 90 4.22 11.91 3.39
N PHE A 91 3.88 11.46 2.18
CA PHE A 91 4.87 10.96 1.21
C PHE A 91 6.03 11.96 1.03
N ILE A 92 5.73 13.24 0.83
CA ILE A 92 6.74 14.29 0.62
C ILE A 92 7.57 14.55 1.88
N ASP A 93 6.95 14.46 3.07
CA ASP A 93 7.66 14.65 4.34
C ASP A 93 8.60 13.45 4.62
N ALA A 94 8.24 12.25 4.17
CA ALA A 94 9.07 11.05 4.21
C ALA A 94 10.22 11.14 3.20
N THR A 95 9.95 11.51 1.94
CA THR A 95 10.96 11.74 0.91
C THR A 95 11.95 12.82 1.32
N ALA A 96 11.46 13.94 1.87
CA ALA A 96 12.30 15.03 2.39
C ALA A 96 13.33 14.50 3.36
N TRP A 97 12.89 13.61 4.24
CA TRP A 97 13.74 13.05 5.26
C TRP A 97 14.73 12.00 4.74
N GLU A 98 14.26 11.05 3.93
CA GLU A 98 15.08 9.91 3.49
C GLU A 98 16.01 10.23 2.32
N SER A 99 15.58 11.07 1.38
CA SER A 99 16.36 11.37 0.17
C SER A 99 16.93 12.80 0.13
N PHE A 100 16.40 13.73 0.93
CA PHE A 100 16.76 15.15 0.83
C PHE A 100 17.20 15.81 2.15
N ASN A 101 17.65 15.02 3.15
CA ASN A 101 18.22 15.51 4.41
C ASN A 101 17.30 16.53 5.14
N GLY A 102 16.00 16.26 5.12
CA GLY A 102 14.93 17.08 5.68
C GLY A 102 14.46 18.24 4.79
N SER A 103 14.99 18.41 3.57
CA SER A 103 14.59 19.51 2.68
C SER A 103 13.25 19.21 1.99
N ARG A 104 12.17 19.75 2.58
CA ARG A 104 10.81 19.63 2.01
C ARG A 104 10.68 20.28 0.63
N GLU A 105 11.39 21.39 0.39
CA GLU A 105 11.37 22.07 -0.92
C GLU A 105 11.95 21.19 -2.04
N MET A 106 13.07 20.52 -1.76
CA MET A 106 13.68 19.61 -2.74
C MET A 106 12.85 18.35 -2.96
N ALA A 107 12.29 17.77 -1.89
CA ALA A 107 11.39 16.63 -2.00
C ALA A 107 10.14 16.97 -2.79
N HIS A 108 9.48 18.08 -2.46
CA HIS A 108 8.29 18.55 -3.15
C HIS A 108 8.56 18.73 -4.66
N ALA A 109 9.62 19.45 -5.03
CA ALA A 109 10.01 19.61 -6.43
C ALA A 109 10.39 18.29 -7.12
N SER A 110 10.98 17.34 -6.39
CA SER A 110 11.35 16.04 -6.95
C SER A 110 10.15 15.11 -7.12
N ASP A 111 9.22 15.09 -6.17
CA ASP A 111 8.10 14.15 -6.15
C ASP A 111 7.04 14.55 -7.18
N ASP A 112 6.72 15.84 -7.30
CA ASP A 112 5.70 16.36 -8.23
C ASP A 112 5.94 15.93 -9.69
N THR A 113 7.19 15.99 -10.16
CA THR A 113 7.56 15.59 -11.54
C THR A 113 8.16 14.17 -11.61
N GLY A 114 8.85 13.76 -10.54
CA GLY A 114 9.48 12.45 -10.46
C GLY A 114 8.44 11.33 -10.38
N GLY A 115 7.35 11.52 -9.64
CA GLY A 115 6.28 10.53 -9.50
C GLY A 115 5.70 10.14 -10.85
N ASP A 116 5.39 11.13 -11.68
CA ASP A 116 4.94 10.90 -13.06
C ASP A 116 5.99 10.17 -13.89
N SER A 117 7.27 10.52 -13.74
CA SER A 117 8.36 9.89 -14.49
C SER A 117 8.53 8.42 -14.11
N VAL A 118 8.47 8.11 -12.81
CA VAL A 118 8.59 6.74 -12.27
C VAL A 118 7.38 5.91 -12.68
N VAL A 119 6.16 6.43 -12.48
CA VAL A 119 4.92 5.75 -12.90
C VAL A 119 4.93 5.45 -14.39
N ASN A 120 5.31 6.40 -15.25
CA ASN A 120 5.34 6.17 -16.69
C ASN A 120 6.42 5.18 -17.14
N TYR A 121 7.53 5.10 -16.42
CA TYR A 121 8.61 4.17 -16.73
C TYR A 121 8.32 2.75 -16.24
N GLU A 122 7.88 2.62 -14.99
CA GLU A 122 7.68 1.33 -14.32
C GLU A 122 6.33 0.69 -14.66
N LEU A 123 5.28 1.52 -14.73
CA LEU A 123 3.96 1.06 -15.11
C LEU A 123 3.80 1.31 -16.60
N ALA A 124 3.41 0.27 -17.36
CA ALA A 124 3.04 0.40 -18.76
C ALA A 124 1.69 1.16 -18.93
N VAL A 125 1.55 2.34 -18.32
CA VAL A 125 0.37 3.22 -18.33
C VAL A 125 0.19 3.94 -19.68
N GLY A 126 0.43 3.22 -20.78
CA GLY A 126 0.26 3.73 -22.14
C GLY A 126 -1.13 4.33 -22.41
N TYR A 127 -2.13 4.04 -21.58
CA TYR A 127 -3.44 4.67 -21.68
C TYR A 127 -3.48 6.13 -21.22
N ILE A 128 -2.57 6.63 -20.38
CA ILE A 128 -2.51 8.06 -20.00
C ILE A 128 -1.76 8.85 -21.10
N GLY A 129 -0.70 8.26 -21.65
CA GLY A 129 0.16 8.89 -22.65
C GLY A 129 -0.30 8.78 -24.12
N LEU A 130 -1.30 7.95 -24.44
CA LEU A 130 -1.74 7.71 -25.84
C LEU A 130 -3.14 8.24 -26.17
N ILE A 131 -3.85 8.91 -25.24
CA ILE A 131 -5.15 9.48 -25.58
C ILE A 131 -4.94 10.80 -26.33
N ASN A 132 -5.16 10.77 -27.64
CA ASN A 132 -5.11 11.97 -28.48
C ASN A 132 -6.24 13.00 -28.17
N ASN A 133 -7.13 12.72 -27.20
CA ASN A 133 -8.28 13.57 -26.86
C ASN A 133 -8.64 13.44 -25.37
N TRP A 134 -8.28 14.43 -24.55
CA TRP A 134 -8.83 14.58 -23.21
C TRP A 134 -10.16 15.32 -23.27
N PHE A 135 -11.15 14.86 -22.51
CA PHE A 135 -12.41 15.57 -22.37
C PHE A 135 -12.30 16.58 -21.23
N VAL A 136 -12.59 17.85 -21.54
CA VAL A 136 -12.65 18.94 -20.57
C VAL A 136 -14.00 19.64 -20.69
N PRO A 137 -14.84 19.65 -19.65
CA PRO A 137 -16.17 20.27 -19.66
C PRO A 137 -16.07 21.78 -19.39
N SER A 138 -15.35 22.52 -20.24
CA SER A 138 -14.97 23.92 -19.99
C SER A 138 -16.18 24.87 -19.80
N ASN A 139 -17.30 24.62 -20.49
CA ASN A 139 -18.52 25.43 -20.34
C ASN A 139 -19.21 25.18 -19.00
N GLU A 140 -19.27 23.91 -18.58
CA GLU A 140 -19.83 23.51 -17.30
C GLU A 140 -18.94 24.02 -16.15
N LEU A 141 -17.62 23.94 -16.30
CA LEU A 141 -16.66 24.46 -15.33
C LEU A 141 -16.78 25.98 -15.13
N GLU A 142 -16.95 26.77 -16.19
CA GLU A 142 -17.22 28.21 -16.08
C GLU A 142 -18.46 28.48 -15.22
N GLU A 143 -19.54 27.72 -15.41
CA GLU A 143 -20.75 27.89 -14.59
C GLU A 143 -20.54 27.41 -13.14
N ILE A 144 -19.79 26.33 -12.93
CA ILE A 144 -19.42 25.84 -11.59
C ILE A 144 -18.63 26.91 -10.84
N TYR A 145 -17.61 27.52 -11.45
CA TYR A 145 -16.85 28.60 -10.84
C TYR A 145 -17.68 29.86 -10.62
N ALA A 146 -18.60 30.20 -11.52
CA ALA A 146 -19.53 31.30 -11.30
C ALA A 146 -20.43 31.07 -10.06
N ARG A 147 -20.87 29.83 -9.84
CA ARG A 147 -21.60 29.44 -8.61
C ARG A 147 -20.71 29.48 -7.39
N TYR A 148 -19.49 28.98 -7.50
CA TYR A 148 -18.49 28.98 -6.43
C TYR A 148 -18.17 30.41 -5.95
N ALA A 149 -17.88 31.31 -6.90
CA ALA A 149 -17.64 32.73 -6.67
C ALA A 149 -18.77 33.40 -5.84
N VAL A 150 -20.03 33.03 -6.11
CA VAL A 150 -21.18 33.52 -5.35
C VAL A 150 -21.26 32.88 -3.97
N ALA A 151 -21.10 31.55 -3.89
CA ALA A 151 -21.22 30.80 -2.64
C ALA A 151 -20.14 31.16 -1.62
N TYR A 152 -18.91 31.43 -2.08
CA TYR A 152 -17.73 31.70 -1.25
C TYR A 152 -17.24 33.15 -1.33
N ASN A 153 -18.03 34.04 -1.96
CA ASN A 153 -17.73 35.48 -2.09
C ASN A 153 -16.32 35.76 -2.63
N SER A 154 -15.95 35.07 -3.70
CA SER A 154 -14.68 35.28 -4.39
C SER A 154 -14.91 35.85 -5.79
N SER A 155 -14.06 36.81 -6.18
CA SER A 155 -14.16 37.51 -7.46
C SER A 155 -13.24 36.91 -8.52
N LEU A 156 -12.26 36.09 -8.12
CA LEU A 156 -11.21 35.57 -8.99
C LEU A 156 -11.72 34.43 -9.88
N GLU A 157 -12.71 33.67 -9.43
CA GLU A 157 -13.24 32.52 -10.17
C GLU A 157 -14.22 32.98 -11.27
N LYS A 158 -14.67 34.24 -11.24
CA LYS A 158 -15.37 34.85 -12.38
C LYS A 158 -14.47 35.04 -13.60
N ASP A 159 -13.16 35.03 -13.39
CA ASP A 159 -12.18 35.13 -14.46
C ASP A 159 -11.89 33.77 -15.13
N ALA A 160 -12.40 32.66 -14.57
CA ALA A 160 -12.29 31.30 -15.12
C ALA A 160 -13.33 31.02 -16.21
N THR A 161 -13.23 31.73 -17.34
CA THR A 161 -14.13 31.53 -18.48
C THR A 161 -13.80 30.25 -19.26
N ALA A 162 -14.78 29.65 -19.94
CA ALA A 162 -14.62 28.39 -20.67
C ALA A 162 -13.44 28.44 -21.67
N THR A 163 -13.27 29.57 -22.37
CA THR A 163 -12.15 29.76 -23.29
C THR A 163 -10.80 29.71 -22.57
N ARG A 164 -10.70 30.33 -21.39
CA ARG A 164 -9.45 30.36 -20.64
C ARG A 164 -9.13 29.00 -20.05
N ILE A 165 -10.13 28.34 -19.48
CA ILE A 165 -10.02 26.96 -18.98
C ILE A 165 -9.53 26.03 -20.09
N GLN A 166 -10.22 26.02 -21.24
CA GLN A 166 -9.85 25.18 -22.37
C GLN A 166 -8.42 25.45 -22.85
N THR A 167 -8.05 26.72 -22.98
CA THR A 167 -6.70 27.12 -23.43
C THR A 167 -5.62 26.56 -22.49
N CYS A 168 -5.84 26.64 -21.17
CA CYS A 168 -4.87 26.12 -20.22
C CYS A 168 -4.80 24.59 -20.25
N CYS A 169 -5.94 23.90 -20.39
CA CYS A 169 -5.97 22.45 -20.55
C CYS A 169 -5.25 22.01 -21.83
N ASP A 170 -5.43 22.74 -22.94
CA ASP A 170 -4.77 22.45 -24.22
C ASP A 170 -3.24 22.62 -24.10
N VAL A 171 -2.77 23.61 -23.33
CA VAL A 171 -1.34 23.80 -23.04
C VAL A 171 -0.78 22.63 -22.25
N LEU A 172 -1.44 22.22 -21.15
CA LEU A 172 -0.97 21.08 -20.36
C LEU A 172 -0.98 19.78 -21.18
N ALA A 173 -2.01 19.55 -22.00
CA ALA A 173 -2.07 18.40 -22.89
C ALA A 173 -0.89 18.36 -23.86
N ALA A 174 -0.51 19.52 -24.43
CA ALA A 174 0.65 19.61 -25.31
C ALA A 174 1.97 19.34 -24.57
N GLU A 175 2.12 19.82 -23.34
CA GLU A 175 3.29 19.54 -22.49
C GLU A 175 3.41 18.05 -22.16
N ARG A 176 2.33 17.43 -21.69
CA ARG A 176 2.34 15.98 -21.38
C ARG A 176 2.61 15.14 -22.61
N PHE A 177 2.08 15.53 -23.77
CA PHE A 177 2.39 14.86 -25.03
C PHE A 177 3.88 14.99 -25.40
N ALA A 178 4.49 16.15 -25.16
CA ALA A 178 5.92 16.34 -25.36
C ALA A 178 6.75 15.52 -24.36
N ASP A 179 6.31 15.44 -23.11
CA ASP A 179 6.97 14.66 -22.06
C ASP A 179 7.01 13.16 -22.40
N VAL A 180 5.88 12.60 -22.83
CA VAL A 180 5.75 11.19 -23.25
C VAL A 180 6.61 10.87 -24.47
N LEU A 181 6.70 11.79 -25.45
CA LEU A 181 7.46 11.54 -26.67
C LEU A 181 8.97 11.73 -26.52
N PHE A 182 9.41 12.63 -25.63
CA PHE A 182 10.80 13.11 -25.66
C PHE A 182 11.52 13.14 -24.31
N LEU A 183 10.85 13.25 -23.16
CA LEU A 183 11.51 13.69 -21.92
C LEU A 183 11.44 12.70 -20.76
N LEU A 184 10.34 11.96 -20.55
CA LEU A 184 10.18 11.14 -19.34
C LEU A 184 11.20 10.00 -19.24
N GLY A 185 11.49 9.32 -20.36
CA GLY A 185 12.53 8.29 -20.42
C GLY A 185 13.97 8.82 -20.20
N LEU A 186 14.21 10.12 -20.44
CA LEU A 186 15.50 10.78 -20.23
C LEU A 186 15.64 11.35 -18.82
N GLN A 187 14.52 11.69 -18.17
CA GLN A 187 14.49 12.23 -16.81
C GLN A 187 14.46 11.15 -15.74
N TYR A 188 13.91 9.97 -16.04
CA TYR A 188 13.88 8.84 -15.10
C TYR A 188 15.27 8.55 -14.46
N PRO A 189 16.40 8.47 -15.21
CA PRO A 189 17.73 8.30 -14.63
C PRO A 189 18.17 9.40 -13.64
N THR A 190 17.61 10.60 -13.76
CA THR A 190 17.93 11.73 -12.88
C THR A 190 17.19 11.58 -11.55
N TYR A 191 15.87 11.36 -11.62
CA TYR A 191 15.05 11.13 -10.42
C TYR A 191 15.45 9.86 -9.70
N SER A 192 15.72 8.77 -10.43
CA SER A 192 16.18 7.50 -9.86
C SER A 192 17.48 7.61 -9.07
N ARG A 193 18.32 8.59 -9.39
CA ARG A 193 19.62 8.77 -8.72
C ARG A 193 19.50 9.62 -7.46
N ASP A 194 18.68 10.66 -7.51
CA ASP A 194 18.64 11.69 -6.49
C ASP A 194 17.49 11.49 -5.48
N ASN A 195 16.51 10.63 -5.80
CA ASN A 195 15.36 10.30 -4.96
C ASN A 195 15.12 8.79 -4.88
N SER A 196 15.86 8.12 -3.98
CA SER A 196 15.72 6.68 -3.75
C SER A 196 14.40 6.31 -3.09
N PHE A 197 13.87 7.17 -2.22
CA PHE A 197 12.61 6.92 -1.54
C PHE A 197 11.45 6.78 -2.52
N LEU A 198 11.35 7.69 -3.50
CA LEU A 198 10.32 7.64 -4.52
C LEU A 198 10.35 6.31 -5.30
N LEU A 199 11.52 5.77 -5.63
CA LEU A 199 11.62 4.48 -6.30
C LEU A 199 11.23 3.31 -5.40
N ASP A 200 11.82 3.26 -4.22
CA ASP A 200 11.72 2.10 -3.33
C ASP A 200 10.36 2.03 -2.63
N GLN A 201 9.67 3.17 -2.48
CA GLN A 201 8.53 3.29 -1.58
C GLN A 201 7.25 3.75 -2.30
N LEU A 202 7.29 4.16 -3.57
CA LEU A 202 6.05 4.53 -4.29
C LEU A 202 5.01 3.41 -4.29
N HIS A 203 5.41 2.14 -4.41
CA HIS A 203 4.48 1.01 -4.45
C HIS A 203 4.11 0.42 -3.08
N GLU A 204 4.81 0.80 -2.02
CA GLU A 204 4.70 0.11 -0.72
C GLU A 204 4.50 1.05 0.47
N TYR A 205 4.78 2.35 0.31
CA TYR A 205 4.66 3.29 1.42
C TYR A 205 3.22 3.36 1.91
N TYR A 206 3.04 3.11 3.19
CA TYR A 206 1.73 2.97 3.81
C TYR A 206 0.87 4.25 3.72
N TYR A 207 1.48 5.44 3.60
CA TYR A 207 0.77 6.72 3.58
C TYR A 207 1.19 7.62 2.42
N GLY A 208 0.40 7.62 1.34
CA GLY A 208 0.70 8.32 0.09
C GLY A 208 1.42 7.48 -0.96
N GLY A 209 1.82 6.24 -0.65
CA GLY A 209 2.16 5.27 -1.68
C GLY A 209 0.93 4.90 -2.53
N LEU A 210 1.17 4.26 -3.68
CA LEU A 210 0.17 3.95 -4.69
C LEU A 210 -1.02 3.13 -4.12
N PRO A 211 -0.82 2.07 -3.30
CA PRO A 211 -1.93 1.39 -2.64
C PRO A 211 -2.82 2.31 -1.80
N ASN A 212 -2.20 3.13 -0.95
CA ASN A 212 -2.91 4.05 -0.08
C ASN A 212 -3.74 5.07 -0.89
N MET A 213 -3.14 5.65 -1.92
CA MET A 213 -3.82 6.58 -2.82
C MET A 213 -5.01 5.92 -3.53
N VAL A 214 -4.84 4.69 -4.03
CA VAL A 214 -5.90 3.95 -4.74
C VAL A 214 -7.09 3.68 -3.82
N GLN A 215 -6.83 3.13 -2.62
CA GLN A 215 -7.85 2.83 -1.63
C GLN A 215 -8.64 4.09 -1.23
N LEU A 216 -7.94 5.18 -0.89
CA LEU A 216 -8.57 6.44 -0.49
C LEU A 216 -9.31 7.10 -1.64
N THR A 217 -8.79 7.00 -2.87
CA THR A 217 -9.46 7.51 -4.07
C THR A 217 -10.80 6.84 -4.29
N VAL A 218 -10.87 5.50 -4.25
CA VAL A 218 -12.12 4.79 -4.48
C VAL A 218 -13.12 5.08 -3.36
N ARG A 219 -12.67 5.11 -2.09
CA ARG A 219 -13.52 5.54 -0.98
C ARG A 219 -14.10 6.92 -1.22
N TYR A 220 -13.28 7.87 -1.69
CA TYR A 220 -13.75 9.22 -1.96
C TYR A 220 -14.70 9.25 -3.16
N TRP A 221 -14.47 8.45 -4.20
CA TRP A 221 -15.42 8.30 -5.31
C TRP A 221 -16.80 7.84 -4.84
N ASP A 222 -16.87 6.84 -3.96
CA ASP A 222 -18.15 6.38 -3.41
C ASP A 222 -18.89 7.50 -2.67
N GLN A 223 -18.15 8.36 -1.96
CA GLN A 223 -18.71 9.52 -1.29
C GLN A 223 -19.21 10.60 -2.26
N ILE A 224 -18.45 10.88 -3.34
CA ILE A 224 -18.88 11.81 -4.39
C ILE A 224 -20.12 11.29 -5.13
N ILE A 225 -20.18 9.98 -5.39
CA ILE A 225 -21.37 9.34 -5.99
C ILE A 225 -22.55 9.44 -5.02
N ALA A 226 -22.36 9.17 -3.73
CA ALA A 226 -23.42 9.31 -2.73
C ALA A 226 -23.93 10.76 -2.61
N MET A 227 -23.03 11.77 -2.66
CA MET A 227 -23.41 13.17 -2.74
C MET A 227 -24.25 13.46 -3.98
N TYR A 228 -23.85 12.90 -5.13
CA TYR A 228 -24.58 13.06 -6.37
C TYR A 228 -25.97 12.42 -6.33
N GLU A 229 -26.13 11.25 -5.71
CA GLU A 229 -27.41 10.52 -5.68
C GLU A 229 -28.36 11.07 -4.61
N HIS A 230 -27.85 11.30 -3.39
CA HIS A 230 -28.66 11.60 -2.21
C HIS A 230 -28.58 13.06 -1.76
N GLY A 231 -27.66 13.85 -2.34
CA GLY A 231 -27.47 15.26 -2.05
C GLY A 231 -26.28 15.53 -1.13
N THR A 232 -25.72 16.72 -1.21
CA THR A 232 -24.49 17.09 -0.49
C THR A 232 -24.65 17.17 1.03
N ASN A 233 -25.88 17.28 1.54
CA ASN A 233 -26.19 17.39 2.96
C ASN A 233 -26.03 16.09 3.76
N ILE A 234 -25.86 14.94 3.10
CA ILE A 234 -25.63 13.66 3.80
C ILE A 234 -24.20 13.52 4.33
N CYS A 235 -23.31 14.45 3.97
CA CYS A 235 -21.90 14.39 4.30
C CYS A 235 -21.53 15.41 5.37
N THR A 236 -20.68 14.96 6.28
CA THR A 236 -20.01 15.77 7.28
C THR A 236 -18.57 16.03 6.85
N LEU A 237 -18.07 17.22 7.14
CA LEU A 237 -16.69 17.60 6.86
C LEU A 237 -16.10 18.42 7.99
N THR A 238 -14.89 18.07 8.41
CA THR A 238 -14.05 18.90 9.28
C THR A 238 -13.09 19.72 8.43
N GLY A 239 -13.36 21.02 8.28
CA GLY A 239 -12.53 21.93 7.47
C GLY A 239 -12.88 21.91 5.99
N ILE A 240 -11.87 22.01 5.12
CA ILE A 240 -12.02 22.01 3.65
C ILE A 240 -11.30 20.84 2.96
N ASN A 241 -10.56 20.02 3.73
CA ASN A 241 -9.72 18.97 3.18
C ASN A 241 -10.59 17.76 2.75
N PRO A 242 -10.53 17.34 1.46
CA PRO A 242 -11.30 16.21 0.92
C PRO A 242 -11.08 14.89 1.69
N TYR A 243 -9.91 14.68 2.29
CA TYR A 243 -9.58 13.49 3.08
C TYR A 243 -10.58 13.21 4.23
N HIS A 244 -11.09 14.27 4.86
CA HIS A 244 -12.01 14.16 5.99
C HIS A 244 -13.48 14.06 5.60
N LEU A 245 -13.79 13.96 4.30
CA LEU A 245 -15.17 13.77 3.89
C LEU A 245 -15.68 12.44 4.43
N ASN A 246 -16.87 12.50 5.03
CA ASN A 246 -17.59 11.31 5.45
C ASN A 246 -19.09 11.48 5.18
N CYS A 247 -19.64 10.60 4.35
CA CYS A 247 -21.04 10.61 3.97
C CYS A 247 -21.80 9.48 4.67
N THR A 248 -23.01 9.77 5.15
CA THR A 248 -23.92 8.73 5.65
C THR A 248 -24.52 8.01 4.44
N ILE A 249 -23.85 6.95 3.99
CA ILE A 249 -24.31 6.12 2.87
C ILE A 249 -25.37 5.15 3.41
N PRO A 250 -26.65 5.21 2.97
CA PRO A 250 -27.64 4.23 3.37
C PRO A 250 -27.29 2.88 2.75
N LEU A 251 -26.63 2.00 3.51
CA LEU A 251 -26.34 0.64 3.07
C LEU A 251 -27.64 -0.16 2.99
N ASN A 252 -28.29 -0.10 1.83
CA ASN A 252 -29.42 -0.96 1.48
C ASN A 252 -29.01 -1.90 0.34
N ILE A 253 -27.81 -2.49 0.48
CA ILE A 253 -27.31 -3.48 -0.47
C ILE A 253 -27.44 -4.85 0.19
N THR A 254 -28.29 -5.69 -0.38
CA THR A 254 -28.36 -7.11 0.00
C THR A 254 -27.18 -7.86 -0.61
N HIS A 255 -26.67 -8.91 0.05
CA HIS A 255 -25.63 -9.81 -0.48
C HIS A 255 -25.91 -10.30 -1.92
N GLN A 256 -27.18 -10.34 -2.33
CA GLN A 256 -27.63 -10.67 -3.70
C GLN A 256 -27.34 -9.57 -4.74
N GLN A 257 -27.39 -8.28 -4.38
CA GLN A 257 -27.08 -7.18 -5.31
C GLN A 257 -25.57 -7.07 -5.58
N GLN A 258 -24.75 -7.48 -4.61
CA GLN A 258 -23.31 -7.66 -4.80
C GLN A 258 -23.01 -8.73 -5.87
N GLN A 259 -23.86 -9.77 -5.96
CA GLN A 259 -23.82 -10.82 -6.99
C GLN A 259 -24.39 -10.39 -8.35
N GLU A 260 -25.37 -9.46 -8.39
CA GLU A 260 -25.89 -8.92 -9.66
C GLU A 260 -24.94 -7.90 -10.30
N LEU A 261 -24.21 -7.09 -9.51
CA LEU A 261 -23.12 -6.25 -10.01
C LEU A 261 -21.98 -7.07 -10.65
N THR A 262 -21.82 -8.33 -10.25
CA THR A 262 -20.90 -9.30 -10.87
C THR A 262 -21.33 -9.72 -12.28
N SER A 263 -22.56 -9.40 -12.73
CA SER A 263 -23.03 -9.68 -14.09
C SER A 263 -22.75 -8.54 -15.08
N TYR A 264 -22.46 -7.32 -14.59
CA TYR A 264 -21.91 -6.22 -15.40
C TYR A 264 -20.38 -6.27 -15.41
N VAL A 265 -19.83 -7.49 -15.51
CA VAL A 265 -18.44 -7.68 -15.94
C VAL A 265 -18.38 -7.09 -17.34
N ARG A 266 -17.63 -5.99 -17.51
CA ARG A 266 -17.08 -5.68 -18.83
C ARG A 266 -16.52 -7.00 -19.32
N SER A 267 -16.96 -7.46 -20.48
CA SER A 267 -16.22 -8.48 -21.22
C SER A 267 -14.74 -8.19 -21.03
N ALA A 268 -13.98 -9.18 -20.54
CA ALA A 268 -12.53 -9.11 -20.39
C ALA A 268 -11.97 -8.20 -21.48
N PRO A 269 -11.09 -7.22 -21.20
CA PRO A 269 -10.55 -6.36 -22.23
C PRO A 269 -10.15 -7.27 -23.40
N SER A 270 -10.93 -7.21 -24.48
CA SER A 270 -10.75 -8.11 -25.60
C SER A 270 -9.48 -7.63 -26.26
N GLY A 271 -8.37 -8.26 -25.89
CA GLY A 271 -7.04 -7.98 -26.42
C GLY A 271 -6.31 -6.81 -25.74
N TYR A 272 -5.66 -7.06 -24.60
CA TYR A 272 -4.35 -6.44 -24.36
C TYR A 272 -3.20 -7.24 -24.99
N LEU A 273 -3.50 -8.37 -25.64
CA LEU A 273 -2.57 -9.16 -26.47
C LEU A 273 -2.79 -8.98 -27.99
N SER A 274 -3.51 -7.94 -28.45
CA SER A 274 -3.68 -7.71 -29.89
C SER A 274 -2.63 -6.82 -30.56
N SER A 275 -1.60 -6.34 -29.84
CA SER A 275 -0.51 -5.55 -30.44
C SER A 275 0.79 -6.32 -30.69
N LEU A 276 0.94 -7.58 -30.25
CA LEU A 276 2.12 -8.39 -30.58
C LEU A 276 2.12 -8.91 -32.04
N ASN A 277 1.05 -8.71 -32.80
CA ASN A 277 0.92 -9.27 -34.16
C ASN A 277 1.21 -8.30 -35.31
N ASN A 278 1.62 -7.05 -35.06
CA ASN A 278 1.94 -6.09 -36.14
C ASN A 278 3.35 -5.48 -36.09
N SER A 279 4.31 -6.20 -35.51
CA SER A 279 5.73 -5.88 -35.65
C SER A 279 6.61 -7.14 -35.73
N LEU A 280 6.18 -8.15 -36.50
CA LEU A 280 6.98 -9.35 -36.79
C LEU A 280 8.09 -9.14 -37.83
N SER A 281 8.67 -7.94 -37.91
CA SER A 281 9.87 -7.68 -38.72
C SER A 281 11.07 -7.17 -37.92
N LEU A 282 10.99 -7.13 -36.58
CA LEU A 282 12.13 -6.79 -35.70
C LEU A 282 12.51 -7.92 -34.72
N LEU A 283 11.74 -9.00 -34.65
CA LEU A 283 11.95 -10.12 -33.72
C LEU A 283 13.00 -11.16 -34.17
N SER A 284 13.62 -11.00 -35.34
CA SER A 284 14.70 -11.90 -35.77
C SER A 284 16.02 -11.71 -35.01
N ILE A 285 16.09 -10.78 -34.05
CA ILE A 285 17.27 -10.50 -33.22
C ILE A 285 17.22 -11.26 -31.87
N PHE A 286 16.07 -11.84 -31.49
CA PHE A 286 15.89 -12.53 -30.19
C PHE A 286 15.80 -14.06 -30.31
N ALA A 287 16.53 -14.66 -31.25
CA ALA A 287 16.56 -16.12 -31.45
C ALA A 287 17.13 -16.93 -30.26
N ASN A 288 17.59 -16.26 -29.19
CA ASN A 288 18.07 -16.86 -27.94
C ASN A 288 17.27 -16.40 -26.70
N THR A 289 16.00 -16.02 -26.84
CA THR A 289 15.16 -15.75 -25.66
C THR A 289 14.65 -17.08 -25.09
N GLU A 290 14.98 -17.35 -23.83
CA GLU A 290 14.34 -18.43 -23.07
C GLU A 290 12.83 -18.23 -23.16
N ILE A 291 12.09 -19.28 -23.55
CA ILE A 291 10.63 -19.22 -23.49
C ILE A 291 10.29 -19.08 -22.01
N PRO A 292 9.59 -18.01 -21.57
CA PRO A 292 9.26 -17.85 -20.17
C PRO A 292 8.43 -19.05 -19.72
N THR A 293 8.99 -19.85 -18.81
CA THR A 293 8.28 -20.86 -18.04
C THR A 293 7.93 -20.26 -16.70
N GLY A 294 6.67 -20.37 -16.27
CA GLY A 294 6.30 -19.84 -14.97
C GLY A 294 4.81 -19.89 -14.69
N LEU A 295 4.49 -19.46 -13.48
CA LEU A 295 3.14 -19.28 -12.99
C LEU A 295 2.83 -17.78 -13.00
N ILE A 296 1.68 -17.40 -13.55
CA ILE A 296 1.21 -16.00 -13.59
C ILE A 296 -0.21 -15.90 -13.06
N SER A 297 -0.58 -14.70 -12.62
CA SER A 297 -2.00 -14.33 -12.45
C SER A 297 -2.58 -13.80 -13.76
N ASN A 298 -3.86 -14.08 -13.99
CA ASN A 298 -4.62 -13.48 -15.10
C ASN A 298 -4.97 -12.00 -14.87
N GLN A 299 -4.64 -11.43 -13.71
CA GLN A 299 -4.89 -10.04 -13.38
C GLN A 299 -3.58 -9.25 -13.30
N SER A 300 -3.42 -8.27 -14.20
CA SER A 300 -2.29 -7.35 -14.17
C SER A 300 -2.28 -6.52 -12.89
N TYR A 301 -1.08 -6.21 -12.39
CA TYR A 301 -0.86 -5.40 -11.17
C TYR A 301 -1.40 -6.01 -9.87
N ALA A 302 -1.73 -7.30 -9.86
CA ALA A 302 -2.19 -7.99 -8.65
C ALA A 302 -1.07 -8.27 -7.61
N ALA A 303 0.17 -7.87 -7.91
CA ALA A 303 1.37 -8.24 -7.14
C ALA A 303 1.47 -9.75 -6.89
N PHE A 304 1.15 -10.57 -7.91
CA PHE A 304 1.22 -12.02 -7.79
C PHE A 304 2.65 -12.48 -7.50
N GLY A 305 2.80 -13.33 -6.48
CA GLY A 305 4.09 -13.79 -6.00
C GLY A 305 4.75 -12.87 -4.97
N HIS A 306 4.01 -11.91 -4.40
CA HIS A 306 4.53 -10.99 -3.38
C HIS A 306 5.07 -11.73 -2.15
N ALA A 307 4.32 -12.72 -1.64
CA ALA A 307 4.79 -13.64 -0.62
C ALA A 307 4.53 -15.09 -1.04
N THR A 308 5.43 -15.98 -0.64
CA THR A 308 5.30 -17.43 -0.84
C THR A 308 5.61 -18.17 0.44
N LEU A 309 4.83 -19.20 0.74
CA LEU A 309 5.00 -20.04 1.92
C LEU A 309 4.84 -21.52 1.55
N PHE A 310 5.59 -22.36 2.22
CA PHE A 310 5.52 -23.82 2.11
C PHE A 310 5.16 -24.40 3.48
N GLY A 311 4.29 -25.41 3.51
CA GLY A 311 3.80 -26.06 4.74
C GLY A 311 2.94 -27.29 4.40
N ASP A 312 2.45 -28.04 5.37
CA ASP A 312 1.49 -29.14 5.16
C ASP A 312 0.17 -28.81 5.85
N PHE A 313 -0.70 -28.08 5.14
CA PHE A 313 -1.95 -27.54 5.69
C PHE A 313 -3.10 -28.57 5.65
N ASN A 314 -2.91 -29.69 4.94
CA ASN A 314 -3.90 -30.76 4.83
C ASN A 314 -3.52 -32.05 5.58
N GLY A 315 -2.29 -32.12 6.11
CA GLY A 315 -1.75 -33.22 6.90
C GLY A 315 -1.54 -34.52 6.12
N ASP A 316 -1.32 -34.43 4.81
CA ASP A 316 -1.10 -35.61 3.96
C ASP A 316 0.39 -36.02 3.85
N GLY A 317 1.28 -35.25 4.48
CA GLY A 317 2.73 -35.46 4.48
C GLY A 317 3.45 -34.93 3.24
N LEU A 318 2.75 -34.24 2.34
CA LEU A 318 3.32 -33.55 1.19
C LEU A 318 3.34 -32.04 1.45
N THR A 319 4.37 -31.37 0.95
CA THR A 319 4.47 -29.91 1.06
C THR A 319 3.53 -29.23 0.07
N ASP A 320 2.67 -28.37 0.61
CA ASP A 320 1.79 -27.46 -0.09
C ASP A 320 2.51 -26.15 -0.44
N LEU A 321 2.01 -25.46 -1.46
CA LEU A 321 2.49 -24.13 -1.87
C LEU A 321 1.38 -23.10 -1.68
N VAL A 322 1.71 -22.03 -0.97
CA VAL A 322 0.87 -20.83 -0.83
C VAL A 322 1.53 -19.67 -1.55
N VAL A 323 0.79 -18.96 -2.40
CA VAL A 323 1.26 -17.79 -3.13
C VAL A 323 0.25 -16.66 -2.99
N SER A 324 0.71 -15.47 -2.61
CA SER A 324 -0.17 -14.31 -2.45
C SER A 324 -0.14 -13.34 -3.64
N ALA A 325 -1.20 -12.55 -3.71
CA ALA A 325 -1.41 -11.44 -4.62
C ALA A 325 -2.16 -10.33 -3.84
N PRO A 326 -1.45 -9.53 -3.01
CA PRO A 326 -2.09 -8.57 -2.11
C PRO A 326 -2.83 -7.45 -2.84
N ASP A 327 -2.41 -7.10 -4.06
CA ASP A 327 -3.06 -6.06 -4.86
C ASP A 327 -4.14 -6.63 -5.79
N TYR A 328 -4.51 -7.91 -5.60
CA TYR A 328 -5.56 -8.56 -6.37
C TYR A 328 -6.91 -7.85 -6.15
N TYR A 329 -7.48 -7.34 -7.23
CA TYR A 329 -8.81 -6.75 -7.25
C TYR A 329 -9.89 -7.82 -7.13
N VAL A 330 -10.72 -7.66 -6.10
CA VAL A 330 -11.96 -8.42 -5.90
C VAL A 330 -13.13 -7.44 -6.08
N LEU A 331 -14.20 -7.86 -6.73
CA LEU A 331 -15.32 -6.96 -7.01
C LEU A 331 -15.90 -6.39 -5.71
N GLY A 332 -15.98 -5.06 -5.63
CA GLY A 332 -16.42 -4.35 -4.42
C GLY A 332 -15.36 -4.24 -3.32
N CYS A 333 -14.14 -4.72 -3.58
CA CYS A 333 -13.02 -4.74 -2.65
C CYS A 333 -11.75 -4.27 -3.36
N VAL A 334 -11.45 -2.98 -3.23
CA VAL A 334 -10.23 -2.39 -3.80
C VAL A 334 -9.04 -2.98 -3.06
N GLN A 335 -8.11 -3.59 -3.81
CA GLN A 335 -6.96 -4.31 -3.25
C GLN A 335 -7.35 -5.41 -2.25
N GLY A 336 -8.55 -6.00 -2.40
CA GLY A 336 -9.06 -7.01 -1.48
C GLY A 336 -8.13 -8.21 -1.23
N GLY A 337 -7.16 -8.41 -2.12
CA GLY A 337 -6.08 -9.37 -1.99
C GLY A 337 -6.57 -10.79 -2.22
N ARG A 338 -5.63 -11.66 -2.58
CA ARG A 338 -5.92 -13.08 -2.75
C ARG A 338 -4.71 -13.91 -2.37
N VAL A 339 -4.99 -15.02 -1.70
CA VAL A 339 -4.01 -16.06 -1.43
C VAL A 339 -4.44 -17.32 -2.15
N PHE A 340 -3.54 -17.90 -2.93
CA PHE A 340 -3.73 -19.12 -3.71
C PHE A 340 -3.01 -20.26 -3.02
N ILE A 341 -3.69 -21.40 -2.88
CA ILE A 341 -3.15 -22.59 -2.24
C ILE A 341 -3.17 -23.74 -3.25
N ILE A 342 -2.03 -24.39 -3.38
CA ILE A 342 -1.84 -25.59 -4.18
C ILE A 342 -1.40 -26.70 -3.23
N TYR A 343 -2.28 -27.68 -3.04
CA TYR A 343 -1.98 -28.84 -2.21
C TYR A 343 -0.98 -29.76 -2.92
N GLY A 344 0.00 -30.23 -2.15
CA GLY A 344 1.04 -31.15 -2.57
C GLY A 344 0.42 -32.42 -3.13
N GLN A 345 0.93 -32.90 -4.27
CA GLN A 345 0.49 -34.15 -4.87
C GLN A 345 1.67 -34.88 -5.51
N VAL A 346 1.73 -36.20 -5.33
CA VAL A 346 2.77 -37.03 -5.93
C VAL A 346 2.71 -36.92 -7.47
N ASN A 347 3.84 -36.60 -8.09
CA ASN A 347 3.98 -36.41 -9.55
C ASN A 347 3.15 -35.26 -10.16
N ARG A 348 2.69 -34.29 -9.37
CA ARG A 348 2.09 -33.07 -9.92
C ARG A 348 3.18 -32.08 -10.34
N SER A 349 3.33 -31.86 -11.63
CA SER A 349 4.12 -30.76 -12.16
C SER A 349 3.26 -29.49 -12.19
N LEU A 350 3.71 -28.42 -11.54
CA LEU A 350 3.00 -27.13 -11.54
C LEU A 350 3.11 -26.41 -12.88
N VAL A 351 4.23 -26.58 -13.58
CA VAL A 351 4.50 -25.99 -14.88
C VAL A 351 5.16 -27.05 -15.75
N LEU A 352 4.48 -27.49 -16.81
CA LEU A 352 5.08 -28.35 -17.82
C LEU A 352 6.21 -27.59 -18.54
N GLU A 353 7.29 -28.29 -18.91
CA GLU A 353 8.42 -27.66 -19.61
C GLU A 353 7.95 -26.80 -20.80
N ARG A 354 8.40 -25.54 -20.82
CA ARG A 354 8.09 -24.52 -21.85
C ARG A 354 6.64 -24.01 -21.88
N GLN A 355 5.92 -24.04 -20.75
CA GLN A 355 4.57 -23.48 -20.64
C GLN A 355 4.46 -22.40 -19.57
N ILE A 356 3.49 -21.49 -19.77
CA ILE A 356 3.00 -20.57 -18.75
C ILE A 356 1.69 -21.14 -18.22
N ALA A 357 1.54 -21.19 -16.90
CA ALA A 357 0.28 -21.58 -16.28
C ALA A 357 -0.36 -20.40 -15.54
N ILE A 358 -1.69 -20.42 -15.46
CA ILE A 358 -2.49 -19.38 -14.80
C ILE A 358 -2.88 -19.89 -13.41
N ILE A 359 -2.48 -19.19 -12.35
CA ILE A 359 -2.71 -19.64 -10.96
C ILE A 359 -4.19 -19.78 -10.64
N GLU A 360 -5.07 -18.92 -11.18
CA GLU A 360 -6.51 -18.99 -10.97
C GLU A 360 -7.14 -20.30 -11.50
N GLU A 361 -6.46 -20.97 -12.44
CA GLU A 361 -6.90 -22.26 -13.00
C GLU A 361 -6.25 -23.47 -12.31
N LEU A 362 -5.16 -23.26 -11.57
CA LEU A 362 -4.36 -24.30 -10.94
C LEU A 362 -4.57 -24.44 -9.44
N ALA A 363 -4.87 -23.35 -8.74
CA ALA A 363 -5.04 -23.35 -7.30
C ALA A 363 -6.18 -24.29 -6.89
N ASP A 364 -5.91 -25.15 -5.91
CA ASP A 364 -6.94 -26.05 -5.37
C ASP A 364 -7.89 -25.28 -4.44
N GLN A 365 -7.39 -24.21 -3.82
CA GLN A 365 -8.15 -23.32 -2.96
C GLN A 365 -7.66 -21.88 -3.07
N THR A 366 -8.56 -20.94 -2.79
CA THR A 366 -8.22 -19.52 -2.65
C THR A 366 -8.84 -18.93 -1.38
N LEU A 367 -8.14 -18.00 -0.76
CA LEU A 367 -8.62 -17.18 0.35
C LEU A 367 -8.68 -15.72 -0.08
N ILE A 368 -9.66 -15.01 0.44
CA ILE A 368 -9.88 -13.57 0.23
C ILE A 368 -10.09 -12.90 1.59
N SER A 369 -9.90 -11.58 1.64
CA SER A 369 -10.20 -10.83 2.87
C SER A 369 -11.67 -11.05 3.32
N PRO A 370 -11.94 -11.27 4.62
CA PRO A 370 -13.29 -11.49 5.13
C PRO A 370 -14.23 -10.27 5.04
N LYS A 371 -13.70 -9.05 5.17
CA LYS A 371 -14.51 -7.82 5.29
C LYS A 371 -14.25 -6.80 4.17
N CYS A 372 -13.17 -6.96 3.41
CA CYS A 372 -12.77 -5.99 2.38
C CYS A 372 -12.68 -4.55 2.92
N ASP A 373 -12.17 -4.42 4.15
CA ASP A 373 -12.13 -3.15 4.86
C ASP A 373 -10.79 -2.48 4.61
N GLY A 374 -10.45 -2.27 3.32
CA GLY A 374 -9.25 -1.54 2.96
C GLY A 374 -7.96 -2.33 2.99
N ASP A 375 -7.92 -3.52 2.39
CA ASP A 375 -6.89 -4.49 2.67
C ASP A 375 -5.81 -4.59 1.59
N ARG A 376 -4.71 -5.27 1.90
CA ARG A 376 -3.71 -5.83 0.99
C ARG A 376 -3.50 -7.27 1.44
N PHE A 377 -4.58 -8.04 1.43
CA PHE A 377 -4.62 -9.36 2.08
C PHE A 377 -3.63 -10.32 1.41
N GLY A 378 -2.70 -10.85 2.20
CA GLY A 378 -1.58 -11.64 1.72
C GLY A 378 -0.27 -10.88 1.55
N SER A 379 -0.13 -9.67 2.13
CA SER A 379 1.16 -8.96 2.15
C SER A 379 2.27 -9.77 2.81
N ALA A 380 1.97 -10.46 3.91
CA ALA A 380 2.89 -11.41 4.53
C ALA A 380 2.15 -12.70 4.89
N LEU A 381 2.91 -13.80 4.94
CA LEU A 381 2.43 -15.15 5.22
C LEU A 381 3.33 -15.81 6.28
N ALA A 382 2.73 -16.56 7.18
CA ALA A 382 3.42 -17.48 8.09
C ALA A 382 2.55 -18.72 8.35
N HIS A 383 3.11 -19.77 8.95
CA HIS A 383 2.34 -20.92 9.41
C HIS A 383 2.65 -21.24 10.88
N ILE A 384 1.66 -21.77 11.58
CA ILE A 384 1.69 -22.09 13.01
C ILE A 384 0.56 -23.08 13.32
N ASP A 385 0.77 -24.05 14.20
CA ASP A 385 -0.34 -24.86 14.75
C ASP A 385 -0.90 -24.12 15.98
N TRP A 386 -1.76 -23.13 15.75
CA TRP A 386 -2.19 -22.22 16.81
C TRP A 386 -3.32 -22.82 17.66
N ASN A 387 -4.18 -23.65 17.06
CA ASN A 387 -5.24 -24.34 17.78
C ASN A 387 -4.79 -25.68 18.41
N ASN A 388 -3.53 -26.09 18.18
CA ASN A 388 -2.91 -27.31 18.66
C ASN A 388 -3.70 -28.57 18.26
N ASP A 389 -4.19 -28.60 17.03
CA ASP A 389 -4.91 -29.74 16.46
C ASP A 389 -4.02 -30.68 15.63
N GLY A 390 -2.74 -30.32 15.48
CA GLY A 390 -1.71 -31.07 14.78
C GLY A 390 -1.64 -30.79 13.28
N PHE A 391 -2.37 -29.79 12.76
CA PHE A 391 -2.24 -29.28 11.40
C PHE A 391 -1.58 -27.90 11.40
N ASP A 392 -0.79 -27.59 10.38
CA ASP A 392 -0.31 -26.22 10.19
C ASP A 392 -1.52 -25.33 9.86
N ASP A 393 -1.70 -24.24 10.61
CA ASP A 393 -2.62 -23.15 10.28
C ASP A 393 -1.91 -22.10 9.44
N LEU A 394 -2.65 -21.46 8.53
CA LEU A 394 -2.13 -20.37 7.72
C LEU A 394 -2.40 -19.01 8.38
N VAL A 395 -1.34 -18.24 8.61
CA VAL A 395 -1.42 -16.85 9.07
C VAL A 395 -1.25 -15.92 7.87
N VAL A 396 -2.19 -15.01 7.67
CA VAL A 396 -2.21 -14.06 6.56
C VAL A 396 -2.36 -12.64 7.09
N SER A 397 -1.46 -11.75 6.73
CA SER A 397 -1.58 -10.34 7.10
C SER A 397 -2.33 -9.51 6.07
N SER A 398 -2.84 -8.38 6.53
CA SER A 398 -3.38 -7.31 5.72
C SER A 398 -3.05 -5.95 6.37
N PRO A 399 -1.86 -5.38 6.12
CA PRO A 399 -1.39 -4.19 6.81
C PRO A 399 -2.20 -2.93 6.49
N SER A 400 -2.91 -2.90 5.36
CA SER A 400 -3.77 -1.77 5.00
C SER A 400 -5.14 -1.79 5.69
N HIS A 401 -5.53 -2.92 6.29
CA HIS A 401 -6.88 -3.13 6.82
C HIS A 401 -7.32 -2.06 7.82
N GLY A 402 -8.60 -1.71 7.77
CA GLY A 402 -9.23 -0.67 8.56
C GLY A 402 -9.01 0.74 7.98
N PHE A 403 -9.86 1.68 8.42
CA PHE A 403 -9.64 3.09 8.13
C PHE A 403 -8.32 3.56 8.76
N GLY A 404 -7.49 4.23 7.95
CA GLY A 404 -6.20 4.72 8.42
C GLY A 404 -5.13 3.65 8.58
N PHE A 405 -5.22 2.48 7.92
CA PHE A 405 -4.13 1.48 7.88
C PHE A 405 -3.77 0.95 9.27
N GLN A 406 -4.77 0.55 10.05
CA GLN A 406 -4.57 -0.09 11.35
C GLN A 406 -3.85 -1.44 11.20
N GLY A 407 -4.21 -2.17 10.14
CA GLY A 407 -3.71 -3.49 9.84
C GLY A 407 -4.46 -4.59 10.59
N ALA A 408 -4.40 -5.79 10.01
CA ALA A 408 -4.99 -6.99 10.60
C ALA A 408 -4.16 -8.23 10.24
N VAL A 409 -4.26 -9.25 11.08
CA VAL A 409 -3.72 -10.59 10.85
C VAL A 409 -4.83 -11.61 11.05
N PHE A 410 -4.92 -12.58 10.14
CA PHE A 410 -5.98 -13.59 10.09
C PHE A 410 -5.36 -14.98 10.14
N VAL A 411 -5.92 -15.87 10.98
CA VAL A 411 -5.47 -17.27 11.08
C VAL A 411 -6.56 -18.20 10.56
N PHE A 412 -6.21 -19.02 9.58
CA PHE A 412 -7.09 -19.99 8.94
C PHE A 412 -6.67 -21.40 9.32
N ALA A 413 -7.60 -22.15 9.91
CA ALA A 413 -7.30 -23.47 10.45
C ALA A 413 -6.95 -24.46 9.34
N GLY A 414 -5.88 -25.23 9.53
CA GLY A 414 -5.56 -26.40 8.72
C GLY A 414 -6.57 -27.54 8.91
N GLY A 415 -6.43 -28.60 8.13
CA GLY A 415 -7.19 -29.82 8.36
C GLY A 415 -7.24 -30.76 7.17
N THR A 416 -7.71 -31.99 7.40
CA THR A 416 -7.73 -33.07 6.39
C THR A 416 -8.42 -32.78 5.05
N GLN A 417 -9.17 -31.69 4.93
CA GLN A 417 -9.82 -31.25 3.69
C GLN A 417 -9.20 -29.95 3.12
N GLY A 418 -8.03 -29.57 3.63
CA GLY A 418 -7.42 -28.27 3.41
C GLY A 418 -7.84 -27.22 4.44
N LEU A 419 -7.39 -25.99 4.20
CA LEU A 419 -7.65 -24.82 5.03
C LEU A 419 -9.15 -24.51 5.14
N GLN A 420 -9.59 -24.07 6.32
CA GLN A 420 -10.93 -23.52 6.48
C GLN A 420 -11.06 -22.20 5.70
N PRO A 421 -12.20 -21.93 5.04
CA PRO A 421 -12.36 -20.74 4.20
C PRO A 421 -12.59 -19.45 4.99
N GLN A 422 -12.79 -19.54 6.30
CA GLN A 422 -12.98 -18.39 7.19
C GLN A 422 -11.92 -18.44 8.28
N PRO A 423 -11.34 -17.29 8.66
CA PRO A 423 -10.39 -17.26 9.73
C PRO A 423 -11.12 -17.52 11.05
N TYR A 424 -10.52 -18.35 11.90
CA TYR A 424 -11.05 -18.59 13.24
C TYR A 424 -10.48 -17.56 14.23
N MET A 425 -9.27 -17.04 13.99
CA MET A 425 -8.66 -15.98 14.78
C MET A 425 -8.33 -14.74 13.96
N ARG A 426 -8.47 -13.58 14.60
CA ARG A 426 -8.19 -12.25 14.05
C ARG A 426 -7.38 -11.46 15.06
N ILE A 427 -6.36 -10.76 14.61
CA ILE A 427 -5.57 -9.83 15.45
C ILE A 427 -5.60 -8.46 14.76
N TYR A 428 -6.07 -7.44 15.46
CA TYR A 428 -6.21 -6.09 14.93
C TYR A 428 -5.19 -5.09 15.50
N GLY A 429 -4.75 -4.16 14.67
CA GLY A 429 -4.06 -2.94 15.13
C GLY A 429 -5.02 -2.07 15.95
N MET A 430 -4.47 -1.18 16.78
CA MET A 430 -5.28 -0.34 17.68
C MET A 430 -5.38 1.10 17.20
N ASN A 431 -4.35 1.60 16.54
CA ASN A 431 -4.26 2.98 16.08
C ASN A 431 -4.18 3.03 14.56
N GLU A 432 -4.65 4.15 14.01
CA GLU A 432 -4.35 4.49 12.62
C GLU A 432 -2.83 4.49 12.42
N HIS A 433 -2.40 3.92 11.29
CA HIS A 433 -1.02 3.81 10.83
C HIS A 433 -0.14 2.83 11.61
N ASP A 434 -0.72 2.02 12.50
CA ASP A 434 0.01 0.88 13.06
C ASP A 434 0.50 -0.06 11.96
N ALA A 435 -0.31 -0.27 10.91
CA ALA A 435 -0.01 -1.09 9.74
C ALA A 435 0.56 -2.47 10.13
N ILE A 436 -0.10 -3.13 11.08
CA ILE A 436 0.39 -4.40 11.64
C ILE A 436 0.45 -5.51 10.59
N GLY A 437 1.43 -6.40 10.73
CA GLY A 437 1.62 -7.51 9.80
C GLY A 437 2.33 -7.10 8.52
N PHE A 438 3.24 -6.12 8.62
CA PHE A 438 4.14 -5.77 7.53
C PHE A 438 5.03 -6.98 7.15
N GLU A 439 5.61 -7.64 8.16
CA GLU A 439 6.14 -9.00 8.07
C GLU A 439 5.53 -9.88 9.17
N LEU A 440 5.52 -11.20 8.93
CA LEU A 440 5.09 -12.22 9.89
C LEU A 440 6.21 -13.24 10.04
N HIS A 441 6.51 -13.63 11.29
CA HIS A 441 7.54 -14.61 11.60
C HIS A 441 7.07 -15.56 12.68
N THR A 442 7.59 -16.78 12.69
CA THR A 442 7.31 -17.78 13.71
C THR A 442 8.58 -18.39 14.28
N ALA A 443 8.60 -18.61 15.60
CA ALA A 443 9.75 -19.19 16.30
C ALA A 443 9.34 -19.74 17.68
N HIS A 444 10.11 -20.68 18.23
CA HIS A 444 9.95 -21.12 19.62
C HIS A 444 10.66 -20.13 20.57
N LEU A 445 9.93 -19.17 21.15
CA LEU A 445 10.50 -18.07 21.95
C LEU A 445 10.48 -18.33 23.46
N ASP A 446 9.58 -19.20 23.94
CA ASP A 446 9.43 -19.54 25.36
C ASP A 446 9.89 -20.98 25.71
N ASN A 447 10.46 -21.69 24.74
CA ASN A 447 10.92 -23.08 24.87
C ASN A 447 9.81 -24.08 25.23
N ASP A 448 8.60 -23.82 24.75
CA ASP A 448 7.60 -24.87 24.61
C ASP A 448 7.78 -25.64 23.28
N ASN A 449 6.79 -26.48 22.94
CA ASN A 449 6.81 -27.25 21.68
C ASN A 449 5.95 -26.59 20.58
N GLN A 450 5.42 -25.40 20.81
CA GLN A 450 4.55 -24.67 19.89
C GLN A 450 5.33 -23.50 19.30
N LEU A 451 5.07 -23.18 18.04
CA LEU A 451 5.63 -21.96 17.47
C LEU A 451 4.88 -20.76 18.04
N ASP A 452 5.58 -19.64 18.21
CA ASP A 452 5.02 -18.35 18.60
C ASP A 452 4.96 -17.41 17.40
N LEU A 453 4.04 -16.45 17.42
CA LEU A 453 3.87 -15.49 16.33
C LEU A 453 4.51 -14.14 16.66
N ILE A 454 5.28 -13.63 15.71
CA ILE A 454 5.84 -12.28 15.74
C ILE A 454 5.25 -11.48 14.59
N ILE A 455 4.69 -10.32 14.91
CA ILE A 455 4.04 -9.41 13.98
C ILE A 455 4.82 -8.09 13.98
N THR A 456 5.29 -7.65 12.81
CA THR A 456 6.02 -6.39 12.70
C THR A 456 5.11 -5.23 12.26
N SER A 457 5.51 -4.01 12.63
CA SER A 457 4.74 -2.78 12.41
C SER A 457 5.70 -1.58 12.31
N PRO A 458 6.51 -1.46 11.24
CA PRO A 458 7.55 -0.44 11.12
C PRO A 458 7.03 1.01 11.16
N TYR A 459 5.74 1.18 10.90
CA TYR A 459 5.08 2.49 10.81
C TYR A 459 4.35 2.90 12.09
N ALA A 460 4.30 2.00 13.09
CA ALA A 460 3.62 2.23 14.34
C ALA A 460 4.12 3.48 15.09
N GLN A 461 3.17 4.17 15.71
CA GLN A 461 3.36 5.43 16.43
C GLN A 461 3.01 5.26 17.93
N PRO A 462 3.82 4.53 18.72
CA PRO A 462 3.50 4.22 20.13
C PRO A 462 3.25 5.43 21.01
N ASN A 463 3.83 6.58 20.66
CA ASN A 463 3.71 7.83 21.41
C ASN A 463 2.59 8.75 20.88
N GLY A 464 1.75 8.26 19.97
CA GLY A 464 0.58 8.94 19.42
C GLY A 464 0.75 9.47 17.99
N TYR A 465 -0.38 9.70 17.33
CA TYR A 465 -0.53 10.03 15.90
C TYR A 465 0.28 11.25 15.41
N ASN A 466 0.52 12.25 16.28
CA ASN A 466 1.27 13.46 15.92
C ASN A 466 2.79 13.31 16.11
N GLN A 467 3.27 12.12 16.47
CA GLN A 467 4.70 11.85 16.68
C GLN A 467 5.31 11.14 15.47
N PRO A 468 6.60 11.31 15.18
CA PRO A 468 7.23 10.55 14.10
C PRO A 468 7.24 9.05 14.40
N GLN A 469 7.14 8.24 13.35
CA GLN A 469 6.96 6.78 13.43
C GLN A 469 8.18 6.10 14.04
N GLN A 470 8.03 5.27 15.05
CA GLN A 470 9.19 4.56 15.61
C GLN A 470 9.29 3.13 15.09
N GLY A 471 8.14 2.52 14.83
CA GLY A 471 8.05 1.10 14.52
C GLY A 471 7.97 0.23 15.77
N ALA A 472 7.38 -0.94 15.60
CA ALA A 472 7.08 -1.88 16.66
C ALA A 472 7.18 -3.33 16.20
N ILE A 473 7.34 -4.22 17.17
CA ILE A 473 7.01 -5.64 17.02
C ILE A 473 6.10 -6.10 18.15
N TRP A 474 5.24 -7.05 17.84
CA TRP A 474 4.26 -7.65 18.75
C TRP A 474 4.48 -9.16 18.77
N ILE A 475 4.66 -9.73 19.95
CA ILE A 475 4.93 -11.16 20.13
C ILE A 475 3.75 -11.76 20.86
N PHE A 476 3.16 -12.79 20.26
CA PHE A 476 2.09 -13.59 20.84
C PHE A 476 2.65 -14.99 21.09
N LEU A 477 2.74 -15.37 22.36
CA LEU A 477 3.09 -16.75 22.71
C LEU A 477 1.87 -17.64 22.55
N SER A 478 2.04 -18.77 21.87
CA SER A 478 0.94 -19.73 21.67
C SER A 478 0.49 -20.36 22.99
N SER A 479 1.39 -20.44 23.97
CA SER A 479 1.15 -20.92 25.33
C SER A 479 0.26 -19.97 26.16
N ASP A 480 0.33 -18.66 25.95
CA ASP A 480 -0.47 -17.69 26.73
C ASP A 480 -1.93 -17.64 26.27
N HIS A 481 -2.20 -18.05 25.03
CA HIS A 481 -3.50 -17.91 24.38
C HIS A 481 -4.21 -19.25 24.19
N HIS A 482 -4.09 -20.15 25.17
CA HIS A 482 -4.79 -21.42 25.22
C HIS A 482 -6.33 -21.24 25.13
N ILE A 483 -6.82 -21.22 23.89
CA ILE A 483 -8.19 -21.43 23.39
C ILE A 483 -9.14 -20.19 23.33
N LEU A 484 -9.32 -19.70 22.10
CA LEU A 484 -10.53 -19.12 21.44
C LEU A 484 -11.06 -17.74 21.88
N ASP A 485 -10.24 -16.69 21.79
CA ASP A 485 -10.81 -15.40 21.39
C ASP A 485 -10.77 -15.33 19.85
N ASP A 486 -11.95 -15.33 19.21
CA ASP A 486 -12.07 -15.22 17.75
C ASP A 486 -11.51 -13.87 17.21
N GLU A 487 -11.23 -12.94 18.13
CA GLU A 487 -10.79 -11.57 17.89
C GLU A 487 -9.90 -11.04 19.04
N LEU A 488 -8.65 -10.71 18.72
CA LEU A 488 -7.64 -10.10 19.56
C LEU A 488 -7.22 -8.74 18.99
N THR A 489 -6.49 -7.98 19.80
CA THR A 489 -5.77 -6.77 19.37
C THR A 489 -4.30 -6.88 19.74
N VAL A 490 -3.46 -6.00 19.20
CA VAL A 490 -2.04 -5.90 19.61
C VAL A 490 -1.81 -5.62 21.09
N ALA A 491 -2.81 -5.09 21.83
CA ALA A 491 -2.73 -4.98 23.29
C ALA A 491 -2.80 -6.32 24.02
N ASN A 492 -3.22 -7.39 23.33
CA ASN A 492 -3.22 -8.75 23.87
C ASN A 492 -1.86 -9.45 23.70
N ALA A 493 -0.89 -8.85 23.01
CA ALA A 493 0.43 -9.45 22.82
C ALA A 493 1.14 -9.72 24.16
N SER A 494 1.76 -10.90 24.29
CA SER A 494 2.60 -11.27 25.43
C SER A 494 3.75 -10.27 25.63
N PHE A 495 4.35 -9.81 24.52
CA PHE A 495 5.39 -8.79 24.54
C PHE A 495 5.19 -7.76 23.42
N SER A 496 5.56 -6.51 23.72
CA SER A 496 5.58 -5.41 22.76
C SER A 496 6.91 -4.69 22.85
N ILE A 497 7.58 -4.49 21.72
CA ILE A 497 8.88 -3.82 21.66
C ILE A 497 8.79 -2.71 20.60
N TRP A 498 9.40 -1.57 20.91
CA TRP A 498 9.27 -0.34 20.13
C TRP A 498 10.63 0.25 19.82
N GLY A 499 10.76 0.92 18.66
CA GLY A 499 11.95 1.69 18.33
C GLY A 499 12.14 2.87 19.27
N GLU A 500 13.37 3.11 19.76
CA GLU A 500 13.65 4.24 20.64
C GLU A 500 13.74 5.58 19.88
N THR A 501 14.11 5.53 18.60
CA THR A 501 14.40 6.71 17.79
C THR A 501 13.21 7.02 16.88
N PRO A 502 12.71 8.28 16.89
CA PRO A 502 11.72 8.73 15.92
C PRO A 502 12.20 8.50 14.50
N LYS A 503 11.27 8.04 13.66
CA LYS A 503 11.43 7.67 12.26
C LYS A 503 12.24 6.41 11.98
N SER A 504 12.76 5.70 12.99
CA SER A 504 13.69 4.56 12.76
C SER A 504 13.16 3.38 11.95
N LYS A 505 11.83 3.26 11.76
CA LYS A 505 11.16 2.12 11.12
C LYS A 505 11.56 0.79 11.78
N PHE A 506 11.63 0.76 13.10
CA PHE A 506 11.98 -0.46 13.84
C PHE A 506 11.01 -1.61 13.52
N GLY A 507 11.54 -2.77 13.17
CA GLY A 507 10.74 -3.90 12.69
C GLY A 507 10.45 -3.88 11.19
N TYR A 508 11.18 -3.07 10.40
CA TYR A 508 11.00 -3.04 8.94
C TYR A 508 11.27 -4.40 8.28
N SER A 509 12.30 -5.07 8.75
CA SER A 509 12.62 -6.46 8.43
C SER A 509 13.16 -7.18 9.65
N LEU A 510 12.83 -8.46 9.77
CA LEU A 510 13.18 -9.31 10.90
C LEU A 510 13.72 -10.66 10.40
N GLU A 511 14.66 -11.24 11.15
CA GLU A 511 15.21 -12.57 10.87
C GLU A 511 15.34 -13.38 12.18
N ILE A 512 14.97 -14.65 12.12
CA ILE A 512 15.12 -15.59 13.23
C ILE A 512 16.43 -16.35 13.08
N ILE A 513 17.37 -16.14 14.00
CA ILE A 513 18.62 -16.88 14.05
C ILE A 513 18.43 -18.15 14.87
N PRO A 514 18.68 -19.35 14.31
CA PRO A 514 18.65 -20.58 15.06
C PRO A 514 19.70 -20.61 16.18
N PRO A 515 19.44 -21.27 17.33
CA PRO A 515 20.41 -21.37 18.42
C PRO A 515 21.72 -22.02 18.00
N SER A 516 21.70 -22.92 17.00
CA SER A 516 22.91 -23.55 16.45
C SER A 516 23.90 -22.58 15.83
N CYS A 517 23.48 -21.36 15.51
CA CYS A 517 24.32 -20.32 14.92
C CYS A 517 24.93 -19.38 15.97
N ILE A 518 24.57 -19.50 17.26
CA ILE A 518 25.03 -18.62 18.33
C ILE A 518 25.61 -19.44 19.48
N ASP A 519 26.91 -19.26 19.73
CA ASP A 519 27.59 -19.94 20.82
C ASP A 519 26.97 -19.59 22.18
N ASN A 520 26.70 -20.62 23.00
CA ASN A 520 26.14 -20.54 24.35
C ASN A 520 24.69 -20.02 24.44
N VAL A 521 23.90 -20.11 23.37
CA VAL A 521 22.45 -19.83 23.42
C VAL A 521 21.69 -21.10 23.06
N THR A 522 20.69 -21.45 23.88
CA THR A 522 19.84 -22.63 23.70
C THR A 522 18.53 -22.32 22.97
N TYR A 523 18.25 -21.04 22.72
CA TYR A 523 17.01 -20.51 22.14
C TYR A 523 17.30 -19.73 20.85
N PRO A 524 16.33 -19.62 19.94
CA PRO A 524 16.48 -18.75 18.78
C PRO A 524 16.67 -17.29 19.22
N ALA A 525 17.45 -16.54 18.45
CA ALA A 525 17.57 -15.10 18.64
C ALA A 525 16.84 -14.37 17.52
N VAL A 526 16.29 -13.20 17.83
CA VAL A 526 15.60 -12.37 16.85
C VAL A 526 16.51 -11.20 16.47
N MET A 527 16.75 -11.04 15.17
CA MET A 527 17.39 -9.84 14.61
C MET A 527 16.32 -8.92 14.04
N ILE A 528 16.34 -7.66 14.46
CA ILE A 528 15.34 -6.67 14.05
C ILE A 528 16.07 -5.47 13.45
N SER A 529 15.61 -5.03 12.27
CA SER A 529 16.17 -3.87 11.58
C SER A 529 15.44 -2.57 11.93
N ALA A 530 16.15 -1.44 11.77
CA ALA A 530 15.65 -0.08 11.95
C ALA A 530 16.36 0.85 10.94
N PRO A 531 16.03 0.76 9.65
CA PRO A 531 16.88 1.24 8.55
C PRO A 531 17.00 2.76 8.43
N ALA A 532 16.08 3.52 9.01
CA ALA A 532 15.86 4.88 8.57
C ALA A 532 16.68 5.94 9.36
N ASP A 533 17.71 5.57 10.12
CA ASP A 533 18.63 6.53 10.77
C ASP A 533 19.66 7.14 9.79
N ASN A 534 19.25 8.15 9.01
CA ASN A 534 20.08 9.09 8.24
C ASN A 534 21.18 8.49 7.31
N GLY A 535 20.97 7.31 6.72
CA GLY A 535 21.94 6.73 5.77
C GLY A 535 23.34 6.52 6.37
N LYS A 536 23.47 6.56 7.69
CA LYS A 536 24.67 6.22 8.42
C LYS A 536 24.40 4.89 9.11
N LEU A 537 24.92 3.82 8.54
CA LEU A 537 25.37 2.66 9.33
C LEU A 537 26.55 3.11 10.21
N GLU A 538 26.33 4.06 11.13
CA GLU A 538 27.18 4.13 12.31
C GLU A 538 26.76 2.91 13.14
N ALA A 539 27.67 1.96 13.31
CA ALA A 539 27.51 0.77 14.15
C ALA A 539 27.37 1.11 15.66
N THR A 540 26.65 2.19 15.97
CA THR A 540 26.32 2.69 17.31
C THR A 540 24.81 2.83 17.54
N SER A 541 23.95 2.46 16.59
CA SER A 541 22.50 2.25 16.78
C SER A 541 21.95 1.35 15.66
N GLY A 542 21.59 0.08 15.81
CA GLY A 542 21.61 -0.88 16.91
C GLY A 542 20.98 -2.14 16.32
N LEU A 543 21.80 -3.09 15.87
CA LEU A 543 21.33 -4.46 15.65
C LEU A 543 21.06 -5.02 17.04
N GLN A 544 19.81 -5.00 17.50
CA GLN A 544 19.46 -5.60 18.78
C GLN A 544 19.30 -7.10 18.57
N LEU A 545 20.32 -7.86 18.97
CA LEU A 545 20.14 -9.27 19.30
C LEU A 545 19.34 -9.34 20.59
N LEU A 546 18.06 -9.67 20.48
CA LEU A 546 17.29 -10.12 21.62
C LEU A 546 17.46 -11.64 21.68
N SER A 547 18.28 -12.11 22.62
CA SER A 547 18.18 -13.50 23.09
C SER A 547 17.04 -13.54 24.10
N ALA A 548 15.84 -13.91 23.66
CA ALA A 548 14.75 -14.17 24.58
C ALA A 548 15.02 -15.52 25.26
N SER A 549 15.24 -15.50 26.58
CA SER A 549 14.95 -16.64 27.45
C SER A 549 13.88 -16.14 28.40
N VAL A 550 12.61 -16.37 28.05
CA VAL A 550 11.48 -15.95 28.88
C VAL A 550 11.33 -16.96 30.02
N TYR A 551 12.01 -16.72 31.13
CA TYR A 551 11.64 -17.30 32.41
C TYR A 551 11.26 -16.16 33.34
N ASP A 552 9.98 -16.11 33.68
CA ASP A 552 9.48 -15.23 34.73
C ASP A 552 9.98 -15.72 36.09
N ASP A 553 10.80 -14.90 36.74
CA ASP A 553 10.57 -14.49 38.13
C ASP A 553 11.64 -13.44 38.50
N SER A 554 11.29 -12.16 38.32
CA SER A 554 12.03 -10.98 38.83
C SER A 554 13.46 -10.73 38.29
N ILE A 555 13.65 -9.52 37.79
CA ILE A 555 14.93 -8.85 37.48
C ILE A 555 15.99 -9.17 38.54
N TYR A 556 16.98 -10.04 38.24
CA TYR A 556 18.29 -10.01 38.90
C TYR A 556 19.42 -10.67 38.07
N ASP A 557 20.49 -9.90 37.99
CA ASP A 557 21.89 -10.14 37.60
C ASP A 557 22.41 -11.58 37.79
N TYR A 558 23.17 -12.11 36.82
CA TYR A 558 24.49 -12.77 37.00
C TYR A 558 24.97 -13.38 35.67
N PHE A 559 26.04 -12.85 35.07
CA PHE A 559 27.23 -13.61 34.64
C PHE A 559 28.29 -12.65 34.08
N GLU A 560 29.31 -12.37 34.90
CA GLU A 560 30.62 -11.90 34.43
C GLU A 560 31.37 -13.08 33.78
N ARG A 561 31.73 -12.96 32.48
CA ARG A 561 33.09 -13.15 31.90
C ARG A 561 33.03 -13.57 30.41
N ALA A 562 33.83 -12.84 29.62
CA ALA A 562 34.35 -13.13 28.28
C ALA A 562 33.55 -12.60 27.06
N PRO A 563 34.24 -12.17 25.97
CA PRO A 563 33.85 -10.99 25.19
C PRO A 563 33.34 -11.29 23.76
N PHE A 564 32.77 -10.25 23.13
CA PHE A 564 32.41 -10.06 21.70
C PHE A 564 30.94 -10.25 21.30
N MET A 565 30.10 -9.25 21.61
CA MET A 565 29.23 -8.55 20.65
C MET A 565 28.73 -7.26 21.31
N ALA A 566 28.62 -6.17 20.54
CA ALA A 566 28.24 -4.86 21.07
C ALA A 566 26.73 -4.80 21.34
N THR A 567 26.34 -5.09 22.58
CA THR A 567 25.02 -4.79 23.16
C THR A 567 25.05 -3.37 23.74
N TYR A 568 24.07 -2.53 23.40
CA TYR A 568 23.84 -1.27 24.12
C TYR A 568 22.76 -1.40 25.18
N LYS A 569 23.02 -0.68 26.27
CA LYS A 569 22.29 -0.63 27.55
C LYS A 569 20.86 -0.10 27.41
N ILE A 570 19.92 -0.81 28.01
CA ILE A 570 18.78 -0.18 28.69
C ILE A 570 19.38 0.76 29.74
N LYS A 571 19.19 2.07 29.54
CA LYS A 571 19.60 3.06 30.53
C LYS A 571 18.38 3.66 31.19
N GLN A 572 18.05 3.14 32.37
CA GLN A 572 17.57 4.02 33.43
C GLN A 572 18.74 4.92 33.88
N SER A 573 18.47 6.19 34.13
CA SER A 573 19.44 7.28 34.38
C SER A 573 20.72 6.90 35.15
N GLY A 574 21.90 7.32 34.65
CA GLY A 574 23.15 7.35 35.44
C GLY A 574 24.47 6.99 34.71
N LYS A 575 25.33 8.00 34.48
CA LYS A 575 26.80 8.05 34.29
C LYS A 575 27.62 7.02 33.44
N SER A 576 28.20 7.56 32.36
CA SER A 576 29.54 7.46 31.72
C SER A 576 30.46 6.21 31.76
N GLY A 577 30.94 5.77 30.57
CA GLY A 577 32.38 5.68 30.23
C GLY A 577 32.99 4.36 29.68
N VAL A 578 33.69 4.46 28.52
CA VAL A 578 34.96 3.79 28.09
C VAL A 578 34.93 2.67 27.00
N LYS A 579 36.07 2.62 26.27
CA LYS A 579 36.45 2.22 24.89
C LYS A 579 36.59 0.71 24.56
N ALA A 580 36.57 0.46 23.24
CA ALA A 580 36.58 -0.81 22.49
C ALA A 580 37.93 -1.54 22.30
N ALA A 581 37.84 -2.85 21.97
CA ALA A 581 38.83 -3.64 21.22
C ALA A 581 38.11 -4.78 20.44
N SER A 582 38.68 -5.18 19.29
CA SER A 582 38.08 -5.89 18.15
C SER A 582 38.17 -7.42 18.15
N SER A 583 37.18 -8.13 17.58
CA SER A 583 37.37 -9.36 16.78
C SER A 583 36.12 -9.74 15.95
N LYS A 584 36.33 -10.56 14.89
CA LYS A 584 35.47 -10.82 13.71
C LYS A 584 34.41 -11.91 13.94
N CYS A 585 33.22 -11.72 13.37
CA CYS A 585 32.26 -12.81 13.10
C CYS A 585 32.33 -13.20 11.62
N ILE A 586 32.35 -14.51 11.33
CA ILE A 586 32.33 -15.10 9.99
C ILE A 586 30.88 -15.49 9.72
N LEU A 587 30.21 -14.77 8.82
CA LEU A 587 28.95 -15.21 8.22
C LEU A 587 29.19 -16.54 7.52
N CYS A 588 28.56 -17.61 7.99
CA CYS A 588 28.55 -18.89 7.31
C CYS A 588 27.72 -18.79 6.03
N GLY A 589 28.33 -19.05 4.87
CA GLY A 589 27.64 -19.83 3.83
C GLY A 589 27.42 -19.25 2.43
N PHE A 590 28.33 -18.48 1.84
CA PHE A 590 28.53 -18.52 0.38
C PHE A 590 30.03 -18.50 0.08
N GLN A 591 30.58 -19.67 -0.22
CA GLN A 591 31.91 -19.81 -0.76
C GLN A 591 31.77 -19.66 -2.28
N MET A 592 32.07 -18.46 -2.82
CA MET A 592 32.38 -18.35 -4.24
C MET A 592 33.78 -18.95 -4.42
N ASP A 593 33.85 -20.13 -5.02
CA ASP A 593 35.12 -20.65 -5.54
C ASP A 593 35.51 -19.83 -6.79
N ASP A 594 36.81 -19.57 -6.90
CA ASP A 594 37.53 -18.62 -7.78
C ASP A 594 37.03 -18.40 -9.22
#